data_AF-U2FJ07-F1
#
_entry.id   AF-U2FJ07-F1
#
_cell.length_a   1.000
_cell.length_b   1.000
_cell.length_c   1.000
_cell.angle_alpha   90.00
_cell.angle_beta   90.00
_cell.angle_gamma   90.00
#
_symmetry.space_group_name_H-M   'P 1'
#
loop_
_entity.id
_entity.type
_entity.pdbx_description
1 polymer ?
#
loop_
_entity_poly.entity_id
_entity_poly.type
_entity_poly.pdbx_seq_one_letter_code
_entity_poly.pdbx_strand_id
1 'polypeptide(L)'
;MFNGLDKSKGDNRVYLYYNKVVGIDKGLNDNQLVDLTFWEALSNGYLKNDIDQIFMPPVFTLVNFYKNGILPDNVLINEKPDTNKYKTQYDLSDKQDFEKLRATTDQTYENLNKDTKIVFMNGMDNTLEEAKKSVNLIKEDFGKNIGLINNATGKHLGILEDAIEWLPNYKTTKDVLNAYKLKNLSSGTTLITHSAGNEDIFKANSINKVLGVNTPYNLISVGSPKSATKLKESANGVGANFIIQVNHENDPVANGILNSDANYEFKSLNDVETYHPFSTYYHEIKEYIMNGHKDE
;
A
#
# COMPACT_ATOMS: atom_id res chain seq x y z
N MET A 1 -9.38 -37.22 -8.40
CA MET A 1 -9.73 -37.03 -6.98
C MET A 1 -8.70 -36.10 -6.38
N PHE A 2 -9.04 -34.83 -6.16
CA PHE A 2 -8.15 -33.87 -5.54
C PHE A 2 -8.24 -34.02 -4.03
N ASN A 3 -7.18 -34.55 -3.43
CA ASN A 3 -7.04 -34.71 -1.99
C ASN A 3 -6.75 -33.35 -1.34
N GLY A 4 -7.63 -32.93 -0.44
CA GLY A 4 -7.26 -32.27 0.81
C GLY A 4 -6.84 -30.80 0.75
N LEU A 5 -7.73 -29.90 0.36
CA LEU A 5 -7.74 -28.56 0.97
C LEU A 5 -8.33 -28.72 2.38
N ASP A 6 -7.47 -28.58 3.39
CA ASP A 6 -7.88 -28.54 4.79
C ASP A 6 -8.72 -27.27 5.04
N LYS A 7 -10.05 -27.45 5.08
CA LYS A 7 -11.03 -26.39 5.40
C LYS A 7 -11.00 -25.97 6.89
N SER A 8 -10.09 -26.50 7.72
CA SER A 8 -9.95 -26.15 9.14
C SER A 8 -9.03 -24.96 9.40
N LYS A 9 -8.26 -24.54 8.38
CA LYS A 9 -7.46 -23.32 8.42
C LYS A 9 -8.24 -22.27 7.67
N GLY A 10 -9.04 -21.54 8.46
CA GLY A 10 -10.07 -20.64 7.97
C GLY A 10 -9.56 -19.46 7.16
N ASP A 11 -10.40 -18.45 7.17
CA ASP A 11 -10.56 -17.63 5.99
C ASP A 11 -10.04 -16.14 6.25
N ASN A 12 -8.94 -15.60 5.61
CA ASN A 12 -8.46 -14.15 5.60
C ASN A 12 -9.60 -13.20 5.99
N ARG A 13 -9.59 -12.77 7.24
CA ARG A 13 -10.53 -11.75 7.67
C ARG A 13 -9.77 -10.51 8.01
N VAL A 14 -9.86 -9.53 7.11
CA VAL A 14 -9.52 -8.15 7.41
C VAL A 14 -10.82 -7.41 7.73
N TYR A 15 -10.81 -6.65 8.83
CA TYR A 15 -11.98 -5.95 9.32
C TYR A 15 -11.82 -4.46 9.06
N LEU A 16 -12.77 -3.89 8.31
CA LEU A 16 -12.85 -2.47 8.04
C LEU A 16 -13.94 -1.82 8.88
N TYR A 17 -13.70 -0.58 9.27
CA TYR A 17 -14.70 0.34 9.80
C TYR A 17 -14.40 1.73 9.25
N TYR A 18 -15.34 2.33 8.50
CA TYR A 18 -15.14 3.62 7.82
C TYR A 18 -13.80 3.71 7.07
N ASN A 19 -13.54 2.77 6.15
CA ASN A 19 -12.31 2.68 5.35
C ASN A 19 -11.03 2.39 6.15
N LYS A 20 -11.02 2.39 7.49
CA LYS A 20 -9.87 2.03 8.34
C LYS A 20 -9.86 0.53 8.59
N VAL A 21 -8.70 -0.11 8.48
CA VAL A 21 -8.48 -1.47 9.00
C VAL A 21 -8.46 -1.38 10.51
N VAL A 22 -9.36 -2.09 11.18
CA VAL A 22 -9.49 -2.12 12.64
C VAL A 22 -9.16 -3.49 13.22
N GLY A 23 -9.09 -4.53 12.39
CA GLY A 23 -8.66 -5.85 12.83
C GLY A 23 -8.17 -6.73 11.68
N ILE A 24 -7.35 -7.71 12.04
CA ILE A 24 -6.86 -8.74 11.12
C ILE A 24 -6.80 -10.07 11.86
N ASP A 25 -7.38 -11.12 11.27
CA ASP A 25 -7.19 -12.50 11.72
C ASP A 25 -5.81 -13.02 11.31
N LYS A 26 -5.00 -13.39 12.32
CA LYS A 26 -3.60 -13.76 12.12
C LYS A 26 -3.47 -15.11 11.41
N GLY A 27 -2.58 -15.17 10.41
CA GLY A 27 -2.22 -16.40 9.70
C GLY A 27 -3.33 -16.98 8.83
N LEU A 28 -4.33 -16.17 8.47
CA LEU A 28 -5.56 -16.59 7.82
C LEU A 28 -5.61 -16.06 6.38
N ASN A 29 -5.73 -16.92 5.35
CA ASN A 29 -5.61 -16.53 3.92
C ASN A 29 -6.74 -16.94 2.93
N ASP A 30 -8.00 -16.47 3.02
CA ASP A 30 -9.14 -16.81 2.10
C ASP A 30 -9.55 -15.79 1.02
N ASN A 31 -9.18 -14.52 1.16
CA ASN A 31 -9.56 -13.33 0.40
C ASN A 31 -10.80 -12.58 0.90
N GLN A 32 -11.31 -12.82 2.10
CA GLN A 32 -12.47 -12.13 2.64
C GLN A 32 -12.13 -10.80 3.31
N LEU A 33 -13.16 -9.98 3.41
CA LEU A 33 -13.13 -8.73 4.12
C LEU A 33 -14.50 -8.47 4.76
N VAL A 34 -14.49 -8.00 5.98
CA VAL A 34 -15.70 -7.60 6.71
C VAL A 34 -15.75 -6.09 6.79
N ASP A 35 -16.85 -5.50 6.31
CA ASP A 35 -17.13 -4.08 6.51
C ASP A 35 -18.11 -3.93 7.67
N LEU A 36 -17.58 -3.50 8.81
CA LEU A 36 -18.29 -3.47 10.08
C LEU A 36 -19.21 -2.26 10.15
N THR A 37 -20.45 -2.51 10.57
CA THR A 37 -21.27 -1.43 11.13
C THR A 37 -20.67 -0.95 12.46
N PHE A 38 -21.03 0.26 12.88
CA PHE A 38 -20.63 0.81 14.18
C PHE A 38 -20.88 -0.16 15.33
N TRP A 39 -22.07 -0.77 15.38
CA TRP A 39 -22.43 -1.70 16.46
C TRP A 39 -21.61 -2.99 16.43
N GLU A 40 -21.30 -3.53 15.25
CA GLU A 40 -20.45 -4.72 15.12
C GLU A 40 -19.01 -4.41 15.52
N ALA A 41 -18.48 -3.25 15.15
CA ALA A 41 -17.14 -2.83 15.53
C ALA A 41 -17.02 -2.57 17.05
N LEU A 42 -18.04 -1.95 17.65
CA LEU A 42 -18.09 -1.68 19.09
C LEU A 42 -18.29 -2.96 19.93
N SER A 43 -19.30 -3.77 19.60
CA SER A 43 -19.66 -4.95 20.41
C SER A 43 -18.60 -6.03 20.39
N ASN A 44 -17.85 -6.14 19.30
CA ASN A 44 -16.77 -7.13 19.14
C ASN A 44 -15.39 -6.56 19.51
N GLY A 45 -15.32 -5.33 20.03
CA GLY A 45 -14.09 -4.78 20.62
C GLY A 45 -13.07 -4.20 19.62
N TYR A 46 -13.40 -4.09 18.34
CA TYR A 46 -12.53 -3.46 17.32
C TYR A 46 -12.30 -1.97 17.55
N LEU A 47 -13.14 -1.33 18.37
CA LEU A 47 -13.04 0.10 18.71
C LEU A 47 -12.50 0.37 20.11
N LYS A 48 -12.13 -0.67 20.88
CA LYS A 48 -11.86 -0.55 22.33
C LYS A 48 -10.78 0.48 22.68
N ASN A 49 -9.78 0.63 21.83
CA ASN A 49 -8.67 1.57 22.03
C ASN A 49 -8.92 2.97 21.40
N ASP A 50 -10.06 3.14 20.72
CA ASP A 50 -10.46 4.35 20.00
C ASP A 50 -11.80 4.93 20.55
N ILE A 51 -12.36 4.37 21.63
CA ILE A 51 -13.69 4.73 22.20
C ILE A 51 -13.82 6.21 22.56
N ASP A 52 -12.78 6.81 23.15
CA ASP A 52 -12.83 8.22 23.57
C ASP A 52 -12.96 9.18 22.36
N GLN A 53 -12.59 8.71 21.16
CA GLN A 53 -12.62 9.49 19.93
C GLN A 53 -13.95 9.35 19.19
N ILE A 54 -14.70 8.28 19.45
CA ILE A 54 -15.99 7.96 18.84
C ILE A 54 -17.11 8.88 19.37
N PHE A 55 -17.03 9.31 20.63
CA PHE A 55 -18.03 10.17 21.26
C PHE A 55 -17.81 11.68 21.01
N MET A 56 -16.85 12.05 20.15
CA MET A 56 -16.71 13.43 19.70
C MET A 56 -17.76 13.78 18.63
N PRO A 57 -18.36 14.98 18.64
CA PRO A 57 -19.35 15.40 17.63
C PRO A 57 -18.81 15.22 16.20
N PRO A 58 -19.65 14.88 15.19
CA PRO A 58 -19.21 14.55 13.82
C PRO A 58 -18.28 15.59 13.18
N VAL A 59 -18.53 16.87 13.47
CA VAL A 59 -17.71 17.99 12.98
C VAL A 59 -16.32 17.98 13.62
N PHE A 60 -16.20 17.61 14.89
CA PHE A 60 -14.93 17.51 15.60
C PHE A 60 -14.15 16.24 15.22
N THR A 61 -14.85 15.13 14.94
CA THR A 61 -14.20 13.91 14.43
C THR A 61 -13.62 14.16 13.05
N LEU A 62 -14.38 14.77 12.14
CA LEU A 62 -13.88 15.14 10.82
C LEU A 62 -12.72 16.14 10.92
N VAL A 63 -12.88 17.20 11.71
CA VAL A 63 -11.84 18.23 11.89
C VAL A 63 -10.60 17.69 12.59
N ASN A 64 -10.68 16.79 13.57
CA ASN A 64 -9.51 16.16 14.19
C ASN A 64 -8.88 15.08 13.30
N PHE A 65 -9.68 14.37 12.49
CA PHE A 65 -9.20 13.43 11.47
C PHE A 65 -8.37 14.15 10.41
N TYR A 66 -8.81 15.34 9.97
CA TYR A 66 -8.10 16.18 9.00
C TYR A 66 -7.00 17.07 9.63
N LYS A 67 -7.13 17.52 10.89
CA LYS A 67 -6.13 18.42 11.53
C LYS A 67 -5.04 17.72 12.32
N ASN A 68 -5.31 16.56 12.94
CA ASN A 68 -4.39 16.01 13.93
C ASN A 68 -3.55 14.84 13.44
N GLY A 69 -3.74 14.32 12.21
CA GLY A 69 -2.83 13.35 11.58
C GLY A 69 -2.39 12.14 12.43
N ILE A 70 -3.11 11.79 13.50
CA ILE A 70 -2.64 10.81 14.49
C ILE A 70 -3.87 10.09 15.06
N LEU A 71 -4.43 9.16 14.27
CA LEU A 71 -5.02 7.98 14.87
C LEU A 71 -3.86 6.97 15.06
N PRO A 72 -3.57 6.51 16.28
CA PRO A 72 -2.64 5.40 16.45
C PRO A 72 -3.15 4.18 15.68
N ASP A 73 -2.22 3.40 15.14
CA ASP A 73 -2.50 2.16 14.41
C ASP A 73 -2.90 1.05 15.39
N ASN A 74 -4.11 1.18 15.95
CA ASN A 74 -4.67 0.27 16.96
C ASN A 74 -5.34 -0.96 16.32
N VAL A 75 -4.79 -1.48 15.23
CA VAL A 75 -5.33 -2.67 14.57
C VAL A 75 -5.30 -3.84 15.54
N LEU A 76 -6.47 -4.43 15.80
CA LEU A 76 -6.58 -5.63 16.61
C LEU A 76 -6.08 -6.84 15.82
N ILE A 77 -5.03 -7.49 16.32
CA ILE A 77 -4.56 -8.76 15.76
C ILE A 77 -5.27 -9.90 16.51
N ASN A 78 -6.19 -10.54 15.82
CA ASN A 78 -6.94 -11.67 16.36
C ASN A 78 -6.07 -12.93 16.28
N GLU A 79 -5.51 -13.37 17.42
CA GLU A 79 -4.76 -14.63 17.53
C GLU A 79 -5.66 -15.86 17.30
N LYS A 80 -6.96 -15.72 17.52
CA LYS A 80 -7.99 -16.69 17.14
C LYS A 80 -8.95 -16.00 16.17
N PRO A 81 -9.23 -16.61 15.00
CA PRO A 81 -10.15 -16.02 14.03
C PRO A 81 -11.49 -15.67 14.67
N ASP A 82 -12.00 -14.47 14.38
CA ASP A 82 -13.30 -14.07 14.88
C ASP A 82 -14.39 -14.69 14.00
N THR A 83 -15.19 -15.57 14.62
CA THR A 83 -16.22 -16.41 13.97
C THR A 83 -17.62 -15.78 13.98
N ASN A 84 -17.75 -14.51 14.35
CA ASN A 84 -19.03 -13.83 14.34
C ASN A 84 -19.62 -13.74 12.92
N LYS A 85 -20.95 -13.58 12.85
CA LYS A 85 -21.65 -13.33 11.59
C LYS A 85 -21.84 -11.83 11.41
N TYR A 86 -21.40 -11.33 10.27
CA TYR A 86 -21.49 -9.91 9.90
C TYR A 86 -22.43 -9.68 8.75
N LYS A 87 -23.01 -8.47 8.72
CA LYS A 87 -23.94 -8.05 7.68
C LYS A 87 -23.29 -7.89 6.31
N THR A 88 -22.09 -7.32 6.27
CA THR A 88 -21.41 -6.96 5.03
C THR A 88 -20.07 -7.68 4.96
N GLN A 89 -19.94 -8.54 3.97
CA GLN A 89 -18.73 -9.31 3.70
C GLN A 89 -18.45 -9.25 2.20
N TYR A 90 -17.17 -9.25 1.85
CA TYR A 90 -16.68 -9.21 0.48
C TYR A 90 -15.68 -10.33 0.27
N ASP A 91 -15.63 -10.92 -0.91
CA ASP A 91 -14.57 -11.83 -1.35
C ASP A 91 -13.74 -11.13 -2.43
N LEU A 92 -12.47 -10.81 -2.13
CA LEU A 92 -11.55 -10.15 -3.07
C LEU A 92 -11.21 -11.04 -4.29
N SER A 93 -11.47 -12.35 -4.22
CA SER A 93 -11.39 -13.24 -5.38
C SER A 93 -12.59 -13.14 -6.31
N ASP A 94 -13.73 -12.66 -5.81
CA ASP A 94 -14.86 -12.26 -6.65
C ASP A 94 -14.61 -10.88 -7.27
N LYS A 95 -14.79 -10.80 -8.59
CA LYS A 95 -14.50 -9.59 -9.34
C LYS A 95 -15.46 -8.45 -9.00
N GLN A 96 -16.72 -8.72 -8.70
CA GLN A 96 -17.72 -7.69 -8.41
C GLN A 96 -17.46 -7.08 -7.03
N ASP A 97 -17.17 -7.92 -6.03
CA ASP A 97 -16.81 -7.49 -4.69
C ASP A 97 -15.50 -6.70 -4.68
N PHE A 98 -14.47 -7.21 -5.37
CA PHE A 98 -13.22 -6.48 -5.54
C PHE A 98 -13.43 -5.10 -6.17
N GLU A 99 -14.18 -5.00 -7.26
CA GLU A 99 -14.42 -3.72 -7.93
C GLU A 99 -15.29 -2.77 -7.11
N LYS A 100 -16.25 -3.30 -6.32
CA LYS A 100 -17.06 -2.50 -5.41
C LYS A 100 -16.19 -1.84 -4.33
N LEU A 101 -15.22 -2.56 -3.76
CA LEU A 101 -14.25 -2.00 -2.81
C LEU A 101 -13.25 -1.06 -3.51
N ARG A 102 -12.72 -1.44 -4.66
CA ARG A 102 -11.79 -0.59 -5.43
C ARG A 102 -12.41 0.77 -5.76
N ALA A 103 -13.69 0.79 -6.13
CA ALA A 103 -14.42 2.01 -6.47
C ALA A 103 -14.59 2.99 -5.29
N THR A 104 -14.40 2.56 -4.04
CA THR A 104 -14.37 3.46 -2.87
C THR A 104 -12.97 4.03 -2.60
N THR A 105 -12.00 3.76 -3.48
CA THR A 105 -10.61 4.20 -3.35
C THR A 105 -10.16 4.88 -4.64
N ASP A 106 -9.05 5.61 -4.55
CA ASP A 106 -8.41 6.24 -5.70
C ASP A 106 -7.45 5.30 -6.47
N GLN A 107 -7.48 3.99 -6.15
CA GLN A 107 -6.60 3.01 -6.76
C GLN A 107 -7.12 2.51 -8.11
N THR A 108 -6.25 2.51 -9.12
CA THR A 108 -6.50 1.88 -10.42
C THR A 108 -5.41 0.84 -10.70
N TYR A 109 -5.83 -0.32 -11.20
CA TYR A 109 -4.93 -1.44 -11.48
C TYR A 109 -4.97 -1.77 -12.99
N GLU A 110 -3.85 -1.65 -13.69
CA GLU A 110 -3.75 -2.00 -15.11
C GLU A 110 -2.70 -3.10 -15.33
N ASN A 111 -3.02 -4.08 -16.18
CA ASN A 111 -2.09 -5.12 -16.63
C ASN A 111 -1.35 -5.86 -15.48
N LEU A 112 -2.08 -6.22 -14.41
CA LEU A 112 -1.59 -7.06 -13.31
C LEU A 112 -2.11 -8.49 -13.51
N ASN A 113 -1.34 -9.30 -14.23
CA ASN A 113 -1.65 -10.69 -14.48
C ASN A 113 -0.40 -11.56 -14.23
N LYS A 114 -0.52 -12.88 -14.43
CA LYS A 114 0.57 -13.83 -14.16
C LYS A 114 1.78 -13.66 -15.06
N ASP A 115 1.62 -13.01 -16.21
CA ASP A 115 2.69 -12.77 -17.17
C ASP A 115 3.40 -11.44 -16.91
N THR A 116 2.84 -10.57 -16.06
CA THR A 116 3.44 -9.29 -15.68
C THR A 116 4.73 -9.53 -14.89
N LYS A 117 5.85 -9.04 -15.43
CA LYS A 117 7.19 -9.17 -14.82
C LYS A 117 7.71 -7.89 -14.19
N ILE A 118 7.18 -6.75 -14.62
CA ILE A 118 7.52 -5.45 -14.05
C ILE A 118 6.21 -4.73 -13.74
N VAL A 119 6.11 -4.18 -12.54
CA VAL A 119 4.98 -3.38 -12.08
C VAL A 119 5.51 -2.04 -11.60
N PHE A 120 4.89 -0.96 -12.06
CA PHE A 120 5.14 0.38 -11.54
C PHE A 120 4.02 0.80 -10.60
N MET A 121 4.37 1.45 -9.50
CA MET A 121 3.43 2.03 -8.55
C MET A 121 3.85 3.46 -8.21
N ASN A 122 3.02 4.44 -8.59
CA ASN A 122 3.27 5.84 -8.29
C ASN A 122 2.79 6.25 -6.89
N GLY A 123 3.23 7.44 -6.47
CA GLY A 123 2.69 8.14 -5.31
C GLY A 123 1.39 8.88 -5.60
N MET A 124 0.99 9.70 -4.63
CA MET A 124 -0.22 10.52 -4.63
C MET A 124 -0.11 11.72 -5.59
N ASP A 125 -1.22 12.45 -5.76
CA ASP A 125 -1.36 13.63 -6.65
C ASP A 125 -0.91 13.35 -8.09
N ASN A 126 -1.34 12.21 -8.62
CA ASN A 126 -0.94 11.74 -9.94
C ASN A 126 -2.18 11.34 -10.74
N THR A 127 -2.37 11.93 -11.91
CA THR A 127 -3.41 11.47 -12.83
C THR A 127 -3.03 10.13 -13.45
N LEU A 128 -4.02 9.34 -13.87
CA LEU A 128 -3.75 8.09 -14.61
C LEU A 128 -2.85 8.31 -15.84
N GLU A 129 -2.98 9.47 -16.50
CA GLU A 129 -2.16 9.82 -17.67
C GLU A 129 -0.70 10.11 -17.29
N GLU A 130 -0.45 10.75 -16.16
CA GLU A 130 0.92 10.98 -15.64
C GLU A 130 1.57 9.66 -15.20
N ALA A 131 0.82 8.78 -14.53
CA ALA A 131 1.28 7.44 -14.19
C ALA A 131 1.62 6.62 -15.46
N LYS A 132 0.81 6.75 -16.51
CA LYS A 132 1.08 6.12 -17.81
C LYS A 132 2.34 6.65 -18.50
N LYS A 133 2.69 7.93 -18.34
CA LYS A 133 3.98 8.45 -18.85
C LYS A 133 5.16 7.74 -18.20
N SER A 134 5.11 7.52 -16.88
CA SER A 134 6.15 6.79 -16.15
C SER A 134 6.24 5.33 -16.61
N VAL A 135 5.11 4.67 -16.81
CA VAL A 135 5.06 3.32 -17.38
C VAL A 135 5.63 3.28 -18.80
N ASN A 136 5.37 4.31 -19.62
CA ASN A 136 5.89 4.37 -20.99
C ASN A 136 7.42 4.50 -21.03
N LEU A 137 8.03 5.24 -20.11
CA LEU A 137 9.50 5.26 -19.96
C LEU A 137 10.05 3.85 -19.74
N ILE A 138 9.41 3.06 -18.88
CA ILE A 138 9.81 1.66 -18.64
C ILE A 138 9.58 0.81 -19.90
N LYS A 139 8.47 1.01 -20.62
CA LYS A 139 8.15 0.25 -21.83
C LYS A 139 9.14 0.47 -22.98
N GLU A 140 9.75 1.65 -23.06
CA GLU A 140 10.77 1.96 -24.08
C GLU A 140 11.96 0.98 -24.02
N ASP A 141 12.32 0.55 -22.82
CA ASP A 141 13.47 -0.33 -22.59
C ASP A 141 13.10 -1.81 -22.35
N PHE A 142 11.94 -2.08 -21.75
CA PHE A 142 11.57 -3.41 -21.26
C PHE A 142 10.35 -4.03 -21.96
N GLY A 143 9.83 -3.36 -22.99
CA GLY A 143 8.69 -3.84 -23.78
C GLY A 143 7.33 -3.56 -23.13
N LYS A 144 6.26 -4.04 -23.77
CA LYS A 144 4.89 -3.52 -23.52
C LYS A 144 4.20 -4.11 -22.28
N ASN A 145 4.69 -5.20 -21.71
CA ASN A 145 4.01 -5.92 -20.62
C ASN A 145 4.39 -5.40 -19.23
N ILE A 146 4.13 -4.12 -18.99
CA ILE A 146 4.37 -3.44 -17.71
C ILE A 146 3.02 -3.25 -17.01
N GLY A 147 2.94 -3.66 -15.75
CA GLY A 147 1.78 -3.46 -14.89
C GLY A 147 1.81 -2.08 -14.22
N LEU A 148 0.64 -1.60 -13.81
CA LEU A 148 0.48 -0.33 -13.11
C LEU A 148 -0.44 -0.50 -11.90
N ILE A 149 0.02 0.00 -10.75
CA ILE A 149 -0.79 0.31 -9.58
C ILE A 149 -0.79 1.83 -9.45
N ASN A 150 -1.89 2.47 -9.87
CA ASN A 150 -2.00 3.91 -9.86
C ASN A 150 -2.78 4.41 -8.65
N ASN A 151 -2.16 5.30 -7.87
CA ASN A 151 -2.81 6.03 -6.80
C ASN A 151 -3.22 7.42 -7.31
N ALA A 152 -4.46 7.56 -7.78
CA ALA A 152 -4.96 8.80 -8.37
C ALA A 152 -5.73 9.67 -7.37
N THR A 153 -5.11 10.09 -6.28
CA THR A 153 -5.70 11.15 -5.46
C THR A 153 -5.82 12.42 -6.30
N GLY A 154 -7.01 13.04 -6.29
CA GLY A 154 -7.33 14.20 -7.11
C GLY A 154 -6.47 15.43 -6.74
N LYS A 155 -6.25 16.30 -7.73
CA LYS A 155 -5.47 17.57 -7.75
C LYS A 155 -5.84 18.65 -6.71
N HIS A 156 -6.42 18.30 -5.56
CA HIS A 156 -7.10 19.24 -4.68
C HIS A 156 -6.43 19.56 -3.35
N LEU A 157 -5.24 19.03 -3.05
CA LEU A 157 -4.61 19.29 -1.75
C LEU A 157 -3.21 19.92 -1.86
N GLY A 158 -2.43 19.62 -2.91
CA GLY A 158 -1.17 20.31 -3.12
C GLY A 158 -0.09 19.92 -2.11
N ILE A 159 1.16 20.15 -2.53
CA ILE A 159 2.37 19.49 -2.02
C ILE A 159 2.60 19.65 -0.50
N LEU A 160 2.12 20.74 0.11
CA LEU A 160 2.31 21.02 1.55
C LEU A 160 1.19 20.47 2.45
N GLU A 161 -0.03 20.33 1.93
CA GLU A 161 -1.15 19.63 2.61
C GLU A 161 -1.08 18.12 2.35
N ASP A 162 -0.48 17.70 1.24
CA ASP A 162 -0.15 16.31 0.97
C ASP A 162 0.75 15.74 2.07
N ALA A 163 1.73 16.49 2.60
CA ALA A 163 2.58 16.14 3.75
C ALA A 163 1.78 15.61 4.97
N ILE A 164 0.55 16.07 5.15
CA ILE A 164 -0.40 15.67 6.20
C ILE A 164 -1.17 14.39 5.80
N GLU A 165 -1.32 14.10 4.51
CA GLU A 165 -1.89 12.86 3.94
C GLU A 165 -0.91 11.67 3.88
N TRP A 166 0.40 11.86 4.00
CA TRP A 166 1.38 10.75 4.21
C TRP A 166 1.25 10.13 5.61
N LEU A 167 0.44 10.74 6.48
CA LEU A 167 0.37 10.51 7.92
C LEU A 167 -0.94 9.91 8.47
N PRO A 168 -1.82 9.19 7.76
CA PRO A 168 -2.59 8.19 8.47
C PRO A 168 -1.60 7.09 8.88
N ASN A 169 -1.19 7.05 10.15
CA ASN A 169 -0.43 5.91 10.70
C ASN A 169 -1.18 4.58 10.59
N TYR A 170 -2.48 4.62 10.24
CA TYR A 170 -3.34 3.47 10.08
C TYR A 170 -3.42 2.99 8.61
N LYS A 171 -3.89 1.75 8.47
CA LYS A 171 -4.14 1.09 7.19
C LYS A 171 -5.59 1.29 6.76
N THR A 172 -5.83 1.26 5.46
CA THR A 172 -7.14 1.50 4.85
C THR A 172 -7.52 0.45 3.81
N THR A 173 -8.72 0.56 3.23
CA THR A 173 -9.17 -0.33 2.14
C THR A 173 -8.14 -0.42 1.02
N LYS A 174 -7.50 0.69 0.61
CA LYS A 174 -6.50 0.69 -0.47
C LYS A 174 -5.32 -0.24 -0.15
N ASP A 175 -4.88 -0.28 1.10
CA ASP A 175 -3.74 -1.07 1.54
C ASP A 175 -4.08 -2.57 1.50
N VAL A 176 -5.34 -2.92 1.80
CA VAL A 176 -5.86 -4.29 1.67
C VAL A 176 -5.92 -4.72 0.21
N LEU A 177 -6.42 -3.86 -0.67
CA LEU A 177 -6.47 -4.16 -2.11
C LEU A 177 -5.07 -4.32 -2.70
N ASN A 178 -4.10 -3.48 -2.28
CA ASN A 178 -2.69 -3.63 -2.65
C ASN A 178 -2.11 -4.93 -2.11
N ALA A 179 -2.33 -5.28 -0.84
CA ALA A 179 -1.90 -6.55 -0.26
C ALA A 179 -2.43 -7.76 -1.07
N TYR A 180 -3.70 -7.69 -1.48
CA TYR A 180 -4.33 -8.68 -2.35
C TYR A 180 -3.73 -8.73 -3.76
N LYS A 181 -3.38 -7.60 -4.38
CA LYS A 181 -2.73 -7.62 -5.70
C LYS A 181 -1.32 -8.19 -5.62
N LEU A 182 -0.53 -7.83 -4.61
CA LEU A 182 0.85 -8.30 -4.45
C LEU A 182 0.95 -9.81 -4.32
N LYS A 183 0.04 -10.45 -3.56
CA LYS A 183 0.05 -11.92 -3.45
C LYS A 183 -0.37 -12.65 -4.72
N ASN A 184 -0.98 -11.94 -5.66
CA ASN A 184 -1.38 -12.48 -6.97
C ASN A 184 -0.35 -12.19 -8.08
N LEU A 185 0.74 -11.47 -7.77
CA LEU A 185 1.85 -11.28 -8.71
C LEU A 185 2.63 -12.59 -8.89
N SER A 186 3.29 -12.72 -10.04
CA SER A 186 4.19 -13.85 -10.27
C SER A 186 5.44 -13.72 -9.39
N SER A 187 5.99 -14.84 -8.91
CA SER A 187 7.25 -14.82 -8.16
C SER A 187 8.36 -14.17 -8.98
N GLY A 188 9.19 -13.35 -8.34
CA GLY A 188 10.26 -12.59 -8.98
C GLY A 188 9.80 -11.39 -9.80
N THR A 189 8.52 -10.99 -9.71
CA THR A 189 8.07 -9.72 -10.32
C THR A 189 8.86 -8.55 -9.75
N THR A 190 9.39 -7.68 -10.61
CA THR A 190 10.04 -6.43 -10.21
C THR A 190 8.98 -5.37 -9.96
N LEU A 191 8.81 -4.97 -8.71
CA LEU A 191 7.93 -3.88 -8.29
C LEU A 191 8.75 -2.61 -8.10
N ILE A 192 8.47 -1.60 -8.90
CA ILE A 192 9.09 -0.27 -8.82
C ILE A 192 8.09 0.66 -8.13
N THR A 193 8.44 1.15 -6.94
CA THR A 193 7.58 2.07 -6.17
C THR A 193 8.20 3.46 -6.12
N HIS A 194 7.41 4.47 -6.49
CA HIS A 194 7.82 5.87 -6.45
C HIS A 194 7.03 6.64 -5.39
N SER A 195 7.69 7.57 -4.70
CA SER A 195 7.00 8.53 -3.83
C SER A 195 6.15 7.83 -2.75
N ALA A 196 4.90 8.26 -2.54
CA ALA A 196 3.96 7.66 -1.57
C ALA A 196 3.62 6.20 -1.86
N GLY A 197 3.86 5.69 -3.08
CA GLY A 197 3.73 4.27 -3.40
C GLY A 197 4.63 3.38 -2.52
N ASN A 198 5.73 3.95 -2.00
CA ASN A 198 6.59 3.28 -1.02
C ASN A 198 5.93 3.10 0.36
N GLU A 199 5.06 4.02 0.77
CA GLU A 199 4.29 3.86 2.02
C GLU A 199 3.14 2.86 1.82
N ASP A 200 2.48 2.91 0.66
CA ASP A 200 1.41 1.97 0.32
C ASP A 200 1.94 0.51 0.28
N ILE A 201 3.12 0.26 -0.29
CA ILE A 201 3.74 -1.08 -0.27
C ILE A 201 4.16 -1.50 1.14
N PHE A 202 4.67 -0.56 1.96
CA PHE A 202 5.03 -0.82 3.34
C PHE A 202 3.81 -1.29 4.16
N LYS A 203 2.67 -0.61 3.98
CA LYS A 203 1.40 -0.95 4.64
C LYS A 203 0.84 -2.27 4.12
N ALA A 204 0.83 -2.48 2.80
CA ALA A 204 0.37 -3.72 2.20
C ALA A 204 1.19 -4.95 2.69
N ASN A 205 2.51 -4.82 2.76
CA ASN A 205 3.38 -5.87 3.33
C ASN A 205 3.06 -6.16 4.79
N SER A 206 2.80 -5.12 5.59
CA SER A 206 2.45 -5.35 7.00
C SER A 206 1.15 -6.13 7.19
N ILE A 207 0.18 -5.96 6.27
CA ILE A 207 -1.05 -6.77 6.22
C ILE A 207 -0.70 -8.21 5.86
N ASN A 208 0.02 -8.43 4.74
CA ASN A 208 0.41 -9.77 4.30
C ASN A 208 1.26 -10.52 5.34
N LYS A 209 2.11 -9.81 6.08
CA LYS A 209 2.90 -10.37 7.18
C LYS A 209 2.02 -10.92 8.31
N VAL A 210 0.97 -10.18 8.71
CA VAL A 210 0.01 -10.66 9.73
C VAL A 210 -0.79 -11.86 9.22
N LEU A 211 -1.20 -11.82 7.95
CA LEU A 211 -1.93 -12.92 7.31
C LEU A 211 -1.06 -14.16 7.05
N GLY A 212 0.27 -14.06 7.23
CA GLY A 212 1.21 -15.15 6.97
C GLY A 212 1.38 -15.47 5.48
N VAL A 213 1.16 -14.48 4.60
CA VAL A 213 1.20 -14.63 3.15
C VAL A 213 2.59 -14.30 2.62
N ASN A 214 3.16 -15.22 1.85
CA ASN A 214 4.40 -15.01 1.12
C ASN A 214 4.13 -14.28 -0.21
N THR A 215 4.79 -13.16 -0.45
CA THR A 215 4.68 -12.34 -1.68
C THR A 215 6.08 -12.07 -2.25
N PRO A 216 6.68 -13.02 -2.98
CA PRO A 216 8.10 -12.96 -3.35
C PRO A 216 8.34 -12.10 -4.60
N TYR A 217 8.24 -10.78 -4.46
CA TYR A 217 8.59 -9.80 -5.49
C TYR A 217 9.96 -9.15 -5.20
N ASN A 218 10.55 -8.51 -6.22
CA ASN A 218 11.77 -7.72 -6.09
C ASN A 218 11.39 -6.23 -5.99
N LEU A 219 11.74 -5.57 -4.89
CA LEU A 219 11.39 -4.17 -4.63
C LEU A 219 12.52 -3.22 -5.06
N ILE A 220 12.20 -2.29 -5.96
CA ILE A 220 13.01 -1.12 -6.28
C ILE A 220 12.26 0.11 -5.77
N SER A 221 12.84 0.82 -4.82
CA SER A 221 12.28 2.02 -4.21
C SER A 221 12.92 3.27 -4.81
N VAL A 222 12.12 4.25 -5.22
CA VAL A 222 12.64 5.53 -5.72
C VAL A 222 11.89 6.72 -5.14
N GLY A 223 12.61 7.82 -4.88
CA GLY A 223 12.06 9.07 -4.36
C GLY A 223 11.21 8.85 -3.10
N SER A 224 11.67 8.00 -2.18
CA SER A 224 10.82 7.49 -1.11
C SER A 224 10.91 8.32 0.16
N PRO A 225 9.77 8.68 0.78
CA PRO A 225 9.74 9.27 2.13
C PRO A 225 10.02 8.22 3.22
N LYS A 226 9.99 6.92 2.87
CA LYS A 226 10.16 5.81 3.81
C LYS A 226 11.60 5.33 3.73
N SER A 227 12.23 5.13 4.87
CA SER A 227 13.63 4.71 4.90
C SER A 227 13.86 3.34 4.28
N ALA A 228 15.01 3.18 3.60
CA ALA A 228 15.47 1.92 3.04
C ALA A 228 15.47 0.80 4.09
N THR A 229 15.90 1.10 5.32
CA THR A 229 15.91 0.15 6.43
C THR A 229 14.52 -0.42 6.70
N LYS A 230 13.50 0.44 6.84
CA LYS A 230 12.11 0.02 7.08
C LYS A 230 11.51 -0.72 5.90
N LEU A 231 11.80 -0.29 4.67
CA LEU A 231 11.31 -0.96 3.46
C LEU A 231 11.93 -2.36 3.32
N LYS A 232 13.24 -2.49 3.59
CA LYS A 232 13.93 -3.79 3.58
C LYS A 232 13.37 -4.75 4.61
N GLU A 233 13.18 -4.30 5.86
CA GLU A 233 12.56 -5.12 6.90
C GLU A 233 11.13 -5.54 6.54
N SER A 234 10.35 -4.61 5.96
CA SER A 234 8.98 -4.85 5.52
C SER A 234 8.91 -5.88 4.39
N ALA A 235 9.73 -5.72 3.35
CA ALA A 235 9.80 -6.64 2.21
C ALA A 235 10.24 -8.04 2.64
N ASN A 236 11.33 -8.14 3.41
CA ASN A 236 11.83 -9.42 3.92
C ASN A 236 10.78 -10.13 4.79
N GLY A 237 9.96 -9.38 5.52
CA GLY A 237 8.89 -9.91 6.37
C GLY A 237 7.79 -10.67 5.62
N VAL A 238 7.70 -10.52 4.30
CA VAL A 238 6.75 -11.23 3.43
C VAL A 238 7.45 -12.05 2.35
N GLY A 239 8.75 -12.29 2.49
CA GLY A 239 9.57 -13.04 1.53
C GLY A 239 9.84 -12.33 0.21
N ALA A 240 9.59 -11.02 0.13
CA ALA A 240 10.05 -10.18 -0.96
C ALA A 240 11.54 -9.83 -0.77
N ASN A 241 12.20 -9.47 -1.86
CA ASN A 241 13.60 -9.07 -1.87
C ASN A 241 13.71 -7.55 -2.09
N PHE A 242 14.37 -6.84 -1.19
CA PHE A 242 14.67 -5.42 -1.37
C PHE A 242 15.97 -5.25 -2.18
N ILE A 243 15.86 -4.70 -3.39
CA ILE A 243 16.99 -4.53 -4.31
C ILE A 243 17.76 -3.26 -3.95
N ILE A 244 17.10 -2.11 -4.03
CA ILE A 244 17.72 -0.80 -3.84
C ILE A 244 16.68 0.26 -3.50
N GLN A 245 17.13 1.32 -2.82
CA GLN A 245 16.43 2.61 -2.76
C GLN A 245 17.32 3.69 -3.39
N VAL A 246 16.75 4.46 -4.31
CA VAL A 246 17.41 5.61 -4.94
C VAL A 246 16.65 6.89 -4.59
N ASN A 247 17.32 7.79 -3.89
CA ASN A 247 16.77 9.08 -3.47
C ASN A 247 17.72 10.19 -3.99
N HIS A 248 17.16 11.20 -4.66
CA HIS A 248 17.95 12.29 -5.21
C HIS A 248 18.27 13.26 -4.08
N GLU A 249 19.52 13.72 -3.94
CA GLU A 249 19.96 14.54 -2.79
C GLU A 249 19.12 15.81 -2.57
N ASN A 250 18.63 16.42 -3.64
CA ASN A 250 17.82 17.62 -3.61
C ASN A 250 16.30 17.34 -3.65
N ASP A 251 15.87 16.07 -3.59
CA ASP A 251 14.45 15.75 -3.49
C ASP A 251 13.96 15.88 -2.05
N PRO A 252 13.11 16.87 -1.75
CA PRO A 252 12.63 17.11 -0.39
C PRO A 252 11.63 16.07 0.13
N VAL A 253 10.95 15.33 -0.75
CA VAL A 253 10.07 14.24 -0.33
C VAL A 253 10.91 13.06 0.15
N ALA A 254 11.96 12.75 -0.62
CA ALA A 254 12.85 11.65 -0.35
C ALA A 254 13.80 11.90 0.83
N ASN A 255 14.14 13.17 1.09
CA ASN A 255 15.07 13.57 2.15
C ASN A 255 14.45 14.45 3.24
N GLY A 256 13.12 14.53 3.28
CA GLY A 256 12.39 15.33 4.27
C GLY A 256 12.24 14.63 5.63
N ILE A 257 11.48 15.27 6.52
CA ILE A 257 11.29 14.88 7.94
C ILE A 257 10.78 13.45 8.12
N LEU A 258 10.12 12.85 7.11
CA LEU A 258 9.57 11.50 7.18
C LEU A 258 10.59 10.39 6.89
N ASN A 259 11.70 10.72 6.21
CA ASN A 259 12.78 9.77 5.98
C ASN A 259 13.80 9.85 7.10
N SER A 260 13.73 8.89 8.04
CA SER A 260 14.64 8.81 9.19
C SER A 260 16.11 8.62 8.82
N ASP A 261 16.39 8.21 7.59
CA ASP A 261 17.75 7.91 7.12
C ASP A 261 18.35 9.11 6.34
N ALA A 262 17.60 10.21 6.19
CA ALA A 262 18.02 11.40 5.45
C ALA A 262 18.50 12.56 6.34
N ASN A 263 19.36 13.42 5.77
CA ASN A 263 19.90 14.62 6.42
C ASN A 263 19.91 15.81 5.44
N TYR A 264 18.72 16.23 4.96
CA TYR A 264 18.58 17.36 4.02
C TYR A 264 17.76 18.50 4.62
N GLU A 265 18.22 19.74 4.38
CA GLU A 265 17.46 20.95 4.66
C GLU A 265 16.63 21.34 3.43
N PHE A 266 15.30 21.29 3.55
CA PHE A 266 14.36 21.71 2.49
C PHE A 266 14.64 23.16 2.06
N LYS A 267 14.94 23.40 0.77
CA LYS A 267 15.26 24.75 0.26
C LYS A 267 14.05 25.43 -0.38
N SER A 268 13.31 24.77 -1.28
CA SER A 268 12.11 25.35 -1.91
C SER A 268 11.13 24.33 -2.52
N LEU A 269 9.89 24.75 -2.81
CA LEU A 269 8.91 23.92 -3.52
C LEU A 269 9.30 23.62 -4.98
N ASN A 270 10.12 24.46 -5.63
CA ASN A 270 10.63 24.20 -6.98
C ASN A 270 11.50 22.92 -7.04
N ASP A 271 12.07 22.52 -5.90
CA ASP A 271 12.88 21.31 -5.81
C ASP A 271 12.01 20.05 -6.00
N VAL A 272 10.74 20.07 -5.56
CA VAL A 272 9.81 18.95 -5.75
C VAL A 272 9.55 18.75 -7.24
N GLU A 273 9.17 19.80 -7.95
CA GLU A 273 8.86 19.72 -9.38
C GLU A 273 10.08 19.32 -10.22
N THR A 274 11.28 19.67 -9.77
CA THR A 274 12.52 19.40 -10.50
C THR A 274 13.09 18.01 -10.21
N TYR A 275 13.12 17.60 -8.93
CA TYR A 275 13.88 16.43 -8.49
C TYR A 275 13.02 15.23 -8.09
N HIS A 276 11.75 15.44 -7.74
CA HIS A 276 10.85 14.36 -7.36
C HIS A 276 10.25 13.54 -8.53
N PRO A 277 10.11 14.02 -9.79
CA PRO A 277 9.51 13.23 -10.85
C PRO A 277 10.22 11.88 -11.07
N PHE A 278 9.45 10.83 -11.35
CA PHE A 278 9.99 9.49 -11.59
C PHE A 278 11.09 9.45 -12.67
N SER A 279 10.98 10.29 -13.70
CA SER A 279 11.99 10.40 -14.77
C SER A 279 13.39 10.74 -14.26
N THR A 280 13.50 11.49 -13.16
CA THR A 280 14.78 11.85 -12.53
C THR A 280 15.50 10.62 -11.98
N TYR A 281 14.73 9.60 -11.56
CA TYR A 281 15.23 8.37 -10.97
C TYR A 281 15.46 7.23 -11.96
N TYR A 282 14.72 7.24 -13.07
CA TYR A 282 14.60 6.09 -13.95
C TYR A 282 15.95 5.60 -14.52
N HIS A 283 16.82 6.54 -14.90
CA HIS A 283 18.13 6.21 -15.46
C HIS A 283 19.01 5.40 -14.50
N GLU A 284 18.95 5.71 -13.21
CA GLU A 284 19.76 5.03 -12.19
C GLU A 284 19.24 3.62 -11.89
N ILE A 285 17.92 3.41 -11.91
CA ILE A 285 17.35 2.11 -11.59
C ILE A 285 17.30 1.13 -12.77
N LYS A 286 17.53 1.60 -13.99
CA LYS A 286 17.42 0.79 -15.22
C LYS A 286 18.24 -0.49 -15.17
N GLU A 287 19.48 -0.43 -14.70
CA GLU A 287 20.35 -1.61 -14.61
C GLU A 287 19.85 -2.64 -13.58
N TYR A 288 19.18 -2.19 -12.52
CA TYR A 288 18.63 -3.06 -11.48
C TYR A 288 17.37 -3.80 -11.96
N ILE A 289 16.57 -3.17 -12.83
CA ILE A 289 15.44 -3.82 -13.49
C ILE A 289 15.95 -4.97 -14.39
N MET A 290 17.08 -4.77 -15.09
CA MET A 290 17.69 -5.80 -15.94
C MET A 290 18.33 -6.93 -15.14
N ASN A 291 19.09 -6.60 -14.09
CA ASN A 291 19.90 -7.57 -13.35
C ASN A 291 19.11 -8.32 -12.28
N GLY A 292 17.95 -7.81 -11.82
CA GLY A 292 17.00 -8.56 -10.99
C GLY A 292 16.36 -9.77 -11.69
N HIS A 293 16.65 -9.98 -12.98
CA HIS A 293 16.28 -11.17 -13.78
C HIS A 293 17.46 -12.10 -14.09
N LYS A 294 18.68 -11.79 -13.63
CA LYS A 294 19.82 -12.70 -13.72
C LYS A 294 19.92 -13.50 -12.43
N ASP A 295 19.18 -14.59 -12.39
CA ASP A 295 19.59 -15.74 -11.59
C ASP A 295 20.86 -16.30 -12.25
N GLU A 296 22.00 -16.19 -11.57
CA GLU A 296 23.09 -17.17 -11.72
C GLU A 296 22.80 -18.38 -10.84
#